data_AF-A0A6V8P5M8-F1
#
_entry.id   AF-A0A6V8P5M8-F1
#
_cell.length_a   1.000
_cell.length_b   1.000
_cell.length_c   1.000
_cell.angle_alpha   90.00
_cell.angle_beta   90.00
_cell.angle_gamma   90.00
#
_symmetry.space_group_name_H-M   'P 1'
#
loop_
_entity.id
_entity.type
_entity.pdbx_description
1 polymer ?
#
loop_
_entity_poly.entity_id
_entity_poly.type
_entity_poly.pdbx_seq_one_letter_code
_entity_poly.pdbx_strand_id
1 'polypeptide(L)'
;GISGADYFIAGIGSAIEIFGKYDKVIDYGGNVIRADKLLDYVREIITDYAVHQILHNGIAEELSPLTKYYLLWRWVYKEAKVHFDDARKLSQSVGVDLPKEWSRSFIKKDKEFIMVLVPLERNSKELEDSNEMIDVLH
;
A
#
# COMPACT_ATOMS: atom_id res chain seq x y z
N GLY A 1 21.79 -0.70 -2.20
CA GLY A 1 20.74 -0.06 -3.01
C GLY A 1 19.47 -0.07 -2.21
N ILE A 2 18.63 0.96 -2.33
CA ILE A 2 17.31 1.00 -1.70
C ILE A 2 16.43 -0.01 -2.46
N SER A 3 15.87 -1.02 -1.79
CA SER A 3 15.10 -2.07 -2.46
C SER A 3 13.74 -2.28 -1.79
N GLY A 4 12.75 -2.65 -2.59
CA GLY A 4 11.43 -3.03 -2.12
C GLY A 4 10.71 -1.94 -1.33
N ALA A 5 10.19 -2.27 -0.14
CA ALA A 5 9.38 -1.33 0.66
C ALA A 5 10.14 -0.05 1.07
N ASP A 6 11.46 -0.14 1.25
CA ASP A 6 12.28 1.02 1.64
C ASP A 6 12.30 2.11 0.55
N TYR A 7 12.07 1.76 -0.72
CA TYR A 7 11.93 2.73 -1.81
C TYR A 7 10.70 3.64 -1.60
N PHE A 8 9.57 3.06 -1.21
CA PHE A 8 8.33 3.80 -0.97
C PHE A 8 8.45 4.70 0.25
N ILE A 9 9.02 4.17 1.33
CA ILE A 9 9.25 4.95 2.56
C ILE A 9 10.21 6.11 2.30
N ALA A 10 11.30 5.87 1.55
CA ALA A 10 12.25 6.92 1.19
C ALA A 10 11.61 7.99 0.29
N GLY A 11 10.79 7.59 -0.68
CA GLY A 11 10.06 8.53 -1.55
C GLY A 11 9.10 9.41 -0.75
N ILE A 12 8.30 8.79 0.13
CA ILE A 12 7.36 9.52 1.00
C ILE A 12 8.11 10.50 1.91
N GLY A 13 9.18 10.04 2.57
CA GLY A 13 10.00 10.88 3.45
C GLY A 13 10.60 12.08 2.71
N SER A 14 11.17 11.84 1.52
CA SER A 14 11.78 12.89 0.69
C SER A 14 10.75 13.94 0.24
N ALA A 15 9.54 13.50 -0.12
CA ALA A 15 8.48 14.41 -0.54
C ALA A 15 7.92 15.23 0.64
N ILE A 16 7.81 14.64 1.83
CA ILE A 16 7.35 15.35 3.04
C ILE A 16 8.36 16.40 3.51
N GLU A 17 9.65 16.14 3.34
CA GLU A 17 10.71 17.09 3.70
C GLU A 17 10.53 18.46 3.03
N ILE A 18 9.98 18.48 1.80
CA ILE A 18 9.69 19.72 1.07
C ILE A 18 8.71 20.59 1.87
N PHE A 19 7.65 20.00 2.43
CA PHE A 19 6.66 20.72 3.23
C PHE A 19 7.23 21.14 4.59
N GLY A 20 8.18 20.37 5.14
CA GLY A 20 8.88 20.70 6.39
C GLY A 20 9.73 21.97 6.33
N LYS A 21 9.98 22.53 5.13
CA LYS A 21 10.68 23.82 4.95
C LYS A 21 9.82 25.04 5.27
N TYR A 22 8.52 24.85 5.47
CA TYR A 22 7.55 25.92 5.71
C TYR A 22 6.96 25.81 7.12
N ASP A 23 6.67 26.95 7.73
CA ASP A 23 6.04 27.03 9.06
C ASP A 23 4.61 26.46 9.06
N LYS A 24 3.87 26.67 7.96
CA LYS A 24 2.55 26.12 7.74
C LYS A 24 2.24 25.97 6.25
N VAL A 25 1.47 24.94 5.92
CA VAL A 25 0.88 24.73 4.59
C VAL A 25 -0.59 25.12 4.66
N ILE A 26 -1.08 25.85 3.66
CA ILE A 26 -2.44 26.42 3.65
C ILE A 26 -3.11 26.11 2.31
N ASP A 27 -4.40 25.76 2.34
CA ASP A 27 -5.20 25.64 1.10
C ASP A 27 -5.67 27.00 0.57
N TYR A 28 -6.36 26.99 -0.58
CA TYR A 28 -6.92 28.19 -1.19
C TYR A 28 -8.01 28.87 -0.32
N GLY A 29 -8.58 28.17 0.64
CA GLY A 29 -9.57 28.69 1.59
C GLY A 29 -8.94 29.33 2.84
N GLY A 30 -7.61 29.30 2.97
CA GLY A 30 -6.92 29.83 4.15
C GLY A 30 -6.80 28.83 5.31
N ASN A 31 -7.20 27.56 5.12
CA ASN A 31 -7.14 26.55 6.17
C ASN A 31 -5.75 25.94 6.24
N VAL A 32 -5.22 25.81 7.46
CA VAL A 32 -3.95 25.12 7.69
C VAL A 32 -4.12 23.62 7.46
N ILE A 33 -3.28 23.07 6.59
CA ILE A 33 -3.22 21.64 6.31
C ILE A 33 -2.25 21.00 7.30
N ARG A 34 -2.77 20.03 8.05
CA ARG A 34 -2.01 19.29 9.05
C ARG A 34 -1.09 18.25 8.40
N ALA A 35 -0.02 17.89 9.11
CA ALA A 35 1.00 16.96 8.64
C ALA A 35 0.47 15.56 8.28
N ASP A 36 -0.55 15.07 9.00
CA ASP A 36 -1.22 13.79 8.69
C ASP A 36 -1.87 13.82 7.31
N LYS A 37 -2.60 14.90 6.98
CA LYS A 37 -3.19 15.07 5.63
C LYS A 37 -2.14 15.17 4.53
N LEU A 38 -1.02 15.85 4.78
CA LEU A 38 0.08 15.94 3.82
C LEU A 38 0.74 14.58 3.59
N LEU A 39 0.93 13.80 4.67
CA LEU A 39 1.46 12.45 4.60
C LEU A 39 0.53 11.54 3.77
N ASP A 40 -0.78 11.60 4.01
CA ASP A 40 -1.76 10.83 3.24
C ASP A 40 -1.74 11.22 1.75
N TYR A 41 -1.69 12.51 1.44
CA TYR A 41 -1.62 13.01 0.07
C TYR A 41 -0.35 12.55 -0.68
N VAL A 42 0.81 12.67 -0.03
CA VAL A 42 2.09 12.21 -0.61
C VAL A 42 2.08 10.70 -0.84
N ARG A 43 1.53 9.95 0.12
CA ARG A 43 1.40 8.49 0.05
C ARG A 43 0.55 8.08 -1.16
N GLU A 44 -0.57 8.76 -1.37
CA GLU A 44 -1.48 8.55 -2.50
C GLU A 44 -0.75 8.75 -3.83
N ILE A 45 -0.12 9.91 -4.05
CA ILE A 45 0.60 10.22 -5.30
C ILE A 45 1.66 9.17 -5.63
N ILE A 46 2.50 8.81 -4.66
CA ILE A 46 3.61 7.87 -4.89
C ILE A 46 3.09 6.47 -5.19
N THR A 47 2.07 6.04 -4.46
CA THR A 47 1.43 4.74 -4.69
C THR A 47 0.80 4.67 -6.06
N ASP A 48 0.03 5.70 -6.42
CA ASP A 48 -0.67 5.75 -7.70
C ASP A 48 0.32 5.77 -8.85
N TYR A 49 1.40 6.54 -8.73
CA TYR A 49 2.49 6.51 -9.70
C TYR A 49 3.06 5.10 -9.85
N ALA A 50 3.39 4.41 -8.75
CA ALA A 50 3.95 3.06 -8.80
C ALA A 50 2.98 2.04 -9.40
N VAL A 51 1.70 2.11 -9.05
CA VAL A 51 0.66 1.24 -9.61
C VAL A 51 0.46 1.50 -11.11
N HIS A 52 0.52 2.77 -11.55
CA HIS A 52 0.47 3.11 -12.98
C HIS A 52 1.64 2.51 -13.76
N GLN A 53 2.84 2.45 -13.17
CA GLN A 53 3.99 1.78 -13.80
C GLN A 53 3.76 0.26 -13.95
N ILE A 54 2.98 -0.35 -13.07
CA ILE A 54 2.61 -1.77 -13.17
C ILE A 54 1.54 -1.97 -14.25
N LEU A 55 0.48 -1.14 -14.24
CA LEU A 55 -0.72 -1.34 -15.06
C LEU A 55 -0.70 -0.65 -16.43
N HIS A 56 0.32 0.16 -16.75
CA HIS A 56 0.50 0.81 -18.07
C HIS A 56 -0.79 1.50 -18.57
N ASN A 57 -1.34 2.44 -17.77
CA ASN A 57 -2.60 3.18 -18.00
C ASN A 57 -3.92 2.41 -17.73
N GLY A 58 -3.87 1.39 -16.88
CA GLY A 58 -5.06 0.77 -16.29
C GLY A 58 -5.73 1.63 -15.19
N ILE A 59 -6.77 1.06 -14.57
CA ILE A 59 -7.70 1.72 -13.63
C ILE A 59 -7.08 1.97 -12.23
N ALA A 60 -5.85 2.48 -12.16
CA ALA A 60 -5.07 2.58 -10.93
C ALA A 60 -5.73 3.44 -9.83
N GLU A 61 -6.44 4.50 -10.22
CA GLU A 61 -7.12 5.42 -9.30
C GLU A 61 -8.34 4.78 -8.62
N GLU A 62 -9.00 3.82 -9.25
CA GLU A 62 -10.21 3.16 -8.71
C GLU A 62 -9.86 1.95 -7.82
N LEU A 63 -8.59 1.60 -7.68
CA LEU A 63 -8.18 0.44 -6.90
C LEU A 63 -8.27 0.69 -5.41
N SER A 64 -8.82 -0.29 -4.69
CA SER A 64 -8.80 -0.29 -3.23
C SER A 64 -7.37 -0.33 -2.68
N PRO A 65 -7.13 0.18 -1.45
CA PRO A 65 -5.83 0.06 -0.78
C PRO A 65 -5.29 -1.37 -0.72
N LEU A 66 -6.15 -2.37 -0.50
CA LEU A 66 -5.77 -3.78 -0.49
C LEU A 66 -5.38 -4.28 -1.88
N THR A 67 -6.09 -3.85 -2.94
CA THR A 67 -5.69 -4.20 -4.31
C THR A 67 -4.35 -3.56 -4.68
N LYS A 68 -4.13 -2.29 -4.32
CA LYS A 68 -2.83 -1.61 -4.50
C LYS A 68 -1.73 -2.35 -3.73
N TYR A 69 -2.01 -2.76 -2.48
CA TYR A 69 -1.08 -3.58 -1.69
C TYR A 69 -0.67 -4.87 -2.40
N TYR A 70 -1.64 -5.62 -2.93
CA TYR A 70 -1.39 -6.86 -3.67
C TYR A 70 -0.47 -6.63 -4.88
N LEU A 71 -0.77 -5.62 -5.70
CA LEU A 71 0.02 -5.31 -6.90
C LEU A 71 1.45 -4.91 -6.54
N LEU A 72 1.61 -4.04 -5.56
CA LEU A 72 2.94 -3.63 -5.09
C LEU A 72 3.72 -4.81 -4.51
N TRP A 73 3.06 -5.69 -3.74
CA TRP A 73 3.69 -6.92 -3.24
C TRP A 73 4.22 -7.79 -4.38
N ARG A 74 3.40 -8.02 -5.42
CA ARG A 74 3.79 -8.85 -6.57
C ARG A 74 4.96 -8.26 -7.33
N TRP A 75 5.02 -6.95 -7.44
CA TRP A 75 6.14 -6.28 -8.09
C TRP A 75 7.42 -6.36 -7.24
N VAL A 76 7.32 -6.11 -5.94
CA VAL A 76 8.47 -5.96 -5.04
C VAL A 76 9.02 -7.30 -4.56
N TYR A 77 8.14 -8.19 -4.08
CA TYR A 77 8.50 -9.43 -3.41
C TYR A 77 8.14 -10.68 -4.21
N LYS A 78 7.40 -10.55 -5.31
CA LYS A 78 6.89 -11.67 -6.10
C LYS A 78 6.02 -12.60 -5.23
N GLU A 79 6.43 -13.86 -5.07
CA GLU A 79 5.78 -14.86 -4.21
C GLU A 79 6.53 -15.10 -2.90
N ALA A 80 7.53 -14.27 -2.59
CA ALA A 80 8.33 -14.45 -1.40
C ALA A 80 7.51 -14.25 -0.12
N LYS A 81 7.92 -14.99 0.91
CA LYS A 81 7.51 -14.80 2.29
C LYS A 81 8.48 -13.81 2.94
N VAL A 82 7.96 -12.74 3.53
CA VAL A 82 8.73 -11.56 3.95
C VAL A 82 8.53 -11.30 5.43
N HIS A 83 9.54 -10.76 6.12
CA HIS A 83 9.44 -10.43 7.53
C HIS A 83 8.33 -9.38 7.78
N PHE A 84 7.65 -9.47 8.92
CA PHE A 84 6.51 -8.63 9.26
C PHE A 84 6.81 -7.13 9.15
N ASP A 85 8.01 -6.71 9.56
CA ASP A 85 8.38 -5.29 9.51
C ASP A 85 8.41 -4.74 8.08
N ASP A 86 8.99 -5.47 7.13
CA ASP A 86 9.07 -5.05 5.73
C ASP A 86 7.71 -5.12 5.03
N ALA A 87 6.88 -6.11 5.39
CA ALA A 87 5.49 -6.16 4.97
C ALA A 87 4.70 -4.95 5.51
N ARG A 88 4.88 -4.61 6.80
CA ARG A 88 4.22 -3.48 7.45
C ARG A 88 4.61 -2.15 6.80
N LYS A 89 5.88 -1.94 6.45
CA LYS A 89 6.31 -0.75 5.71
C LYS A 89 5.57 -0.60 4.38
N LEU A 90 5.42 -1.70 3.63
CA LEU A 90 4.67 -1.70 2.38
C LEU A 90 3.17 -1.44 2.61
N SER A 91 2.56 -2.01 3.66
CA SER A 91 1.15 -1.74 3.97
C SER A 91 0.94 -0.27 4.34
N GLN A 92 1.87 0.31 5.09
CA GLN A 92 1.85 1.72 5.43
C GLN A 92 1.99 2.62 4.21
N SER A 93 2.68 2.20 3.14
CA SER A 93 2.76 2.99 1.91
C SER A 93 1.44 3.05 1.14
N VAL A 94 0.47 2.18 1.42
CA VAL A 94 -0.86 2.20 0.79
C VAL A 94 -1.98 2.52 1.77
N GLY A 95 -1.64 2.83 3.03
CA GLY A 95 -2.62 3.18 4.08
C GLY A 95 -3.34 1.97 4.69
N VAL A 96 -2.77 0.77 4.58
CA VAL A 96 -3.34 -0.47 5.13
C VAL A 96 -2.77 -0.78 6.51
N ASP A 97 -3.66 -1.11 7.45
CA ASP A 97 -3.32 -1.57 8.80
C ASP A 97 -3.13 -3.10 8.82
N LEU A 98 -1.93 -3.55 8.48
CA LEU A 98 -1.62 -4.97 8.25
C LEU A 98 -2.12 -5.96 9.33
N PRO A 99 -1.99 -5.69 10.64
CA PRO A 99 -2.53 -6.55 11.70
C PRO A 99 -4.05 -6.77 11.66
N LYS A 100 -4.82 -5.89 11.01
CA LYS A 100 -6.28 -6.05 10.86
C LYS A 100 -6.66 -6.91 9.66
N GLU A 101 -5.76 -7.09 8.70
CA GLU A 101 -6.06 -7.67 7.37
C GLU A 101 -5.55 -9.10 7.17
N TRP A 102 -4.50 -9.52 7.89
CA TRP A 102 -3.78 -10.80 7.68
C TRP A 102 -4.55 -12.10 8.00
N SER A 103 -5.85 -12.01 8.21
CA SER A 103 -6.74 -13.13 8.61
C SER A 103 -8.09 -13.09 7.90
N ARG A 104 -8.30 -12.19 6.93
CA ARG A 104 -9.60 -11.96 6.27
C ARG A 104 -9.54 -11.90 4.75
N SER A 105 -8.35 -11.98 4.15
CA SER A 105 -8.16 -11.80 2.71
C SER A 105 -6.93 -12.58 2.24
N PHE A 106 -6.36 -12.22 1.09
CA PHE A 106 -5.17 -12.83 0.49
C PHE A 106 -3.88 -12.67 1.31
N ILE A 107 -3.89 -11.96 2.43
CA ILE A 107 -2.73 -11.75 3.30
C ILE A 107 -2.74 -12.83 4.40
N LYS A 108 -1.64 -13.59 4.52
CA LYS A 108 -1.46 -14.56 5.60
C LYS A 108 -0.24 -14.25 6.45
N LYS A 109 -0.40 -14.41 7.76
CA LYS A 109 0.68 -14.37 8.74
C LYS A 109 1.10 -15.77 9.14
N ASP A 110 2.41 -16.02 9.12
CA ASP A 110 3.03 -17.20 9.70
C ASP A 110 4.22 -16.77 10.57
N LYS A 111 4.05 -16.86 11.89
CA LYS A 111 5.02 -16.38 12.91
C LYS A 111 5.46 -14.94 12.64
N GLU A 112 6.76 -14.68 12.47
CA GLU A 112 7.31 -13.36 12.13
C GLU A 112 7.19 -12.97 10.66
N PHE A 113 6.58 -13.80 9.81
CA PHE A 113 6.50 -13.56 8.38
C PHE A 113 5.09 -13.33 7.87
N ILE A 114 5.02 -12.64 6.73
CA ILE A 114 3.81 -12.33 5.97
C ILE A 114 4.01 -12.85 4.55
N MET A 115 2.94 -13.38 3.98
CA MET A 115 2.87 -13.76 2.57
C MET A 115 1.54 -13.32 1.97
N VAL A 116 1.56 -13.09 0.66
CA VAL A 116 0.39 -12.74 -0.14
C VAL A 116 0.07 -13.90 -1.08
N LEU A 117 -1.09 -14.49 -0.87
CA LEU A 117 -1.57 -15.67 -1.59
C LEU A 117 -1.90 -15.35 -3.05
N VAL A 118 -1.51 -16.25 -3.95
CA VAL A 118 -1.97 -16.21 -5.34
C VAL A 118 -3.45 -16.60 -5.40
N PRO A 119 -4.20 -16.20 -6.45
CA PRO A 119 -5.65 -16.44 -6.50
C PRO A 119 -6.06 -17.89 -6.30
N LEU A 120 -5.23 -18.85 -6.74
CA LEU A 120 -5.47 -20.29 -6.62
C LEU A 120 -5.28 -20.83 -5.19
N GLU A 121 -4.55 -20.13 -4.32
CA GLU A 121 -4.27 -20.55 -2.95
C GLU A 121 -5.28 -19.98 -1.94
N ARG A 122 -6.21 -19.15 -2.40
CA ARG A 122 -7.20 -18.49 -1.56
C ARG A 122 -8.39 -19.42 -1.31
N ASN A 123 -8.87 -19.43 -0.08
CA ASN A 123 -10.00 -20.25 0.32
C ASN A 123 -11.29 -19.51 -0.03
N SER A 124 -12.10 -20.06 -0.93
CA SER A 124 -13.36 -19.44 -1.37
C SER A 124 -14.31 -19.13 -0.22
N LYS A 125 -14.31 -19.92 0.86
CA LYS A 125 -15.14 -19.66 2.06
C LYS A 125 -14.71 -18.45 2.86
N GLU A 126 -13.42 -18.08 2.80
CA GLU A 126 -12.90 -16.89 3.48
C GLU A 126 -13.19 -15.62 2.67
N LEU A 127 -13.62 -15.77 1.40
CA LEU A 127 -13.91 -14.68 0.47
C LEU A 127 -15.40 -14.41 0.27
N GLU A 128 -16.30 -15.23 0.85
CA GLU A 128 -17.76 -15.10 0.68
C GLU A 128 -18.29 -13.73 1.12
N ASP A 129 -17.64 -13.09 2.10
CA ASP A 129 -17.98 -11.76 2.61
C ASP A 129 -17.06 -10.64 2.06
N SER A 130 -16.12 -10.95 1.16
CA SER A 130 -15.14 -9.98 0.66
C SER A 130 -15.73 -9.14 -0.48
N ASN A 131 -15.67 -7.81 -0.33
CA ASN A 131 -15.98 -6.86 -1.39
C ASN A 131 -14.73 -6.39 -2.16
N GLU A 132 -13.57 -6.99 -1.88
CA GLU A 132 -12.31 -6.58 -2.47
C GLU A 132 -12.18 -7.13 -3.89
N MET A 133 -11.98 -6.23 -4.86
CA MET A 133 -11.87 -6.61 -6.28
C MET A 133 -10.79 -7.68 -6.49
N ILE A 134 -9.65 -7.55 -5.81
CA ILE A 134 -8.56 -8.51 -5.97
C ILE A 134 -8.92 -9.90 -5.49
N ASP A 135 -9.83 -10.05 -4.53
CA ASP A 135 -10.26 -11.35 -4.02
C ASP A 135 -11.19 -12.07 -5.00
N VAL A 136 -11.94 -11.33 -5.83
CA VAL A 136 -12.85 -11.87 -6.85
C VAL A 136 -12.14 -12.18 -8.17
N LEU A 137 -11.02 -11.50 -8.45
CA LEU A 137 -10.21 -11.74 -9.64
C LEU A 137 -9.39 -13.04 -9.48
N HIS A 138 -9.88 -14.13 -10.09
CA HIS A 138 -9.23 -15.45 -10.18
C HIS A 138 -8.58 -15.69 -11.53
#